data_AF-A0A9W7AY59-F1
#
_entry.id   AF-A0A9W7AY59-F1
#
_cell.length_a   1.000
_cell.length_b   1.000
_cell.length_c   1.000
_cell.angle_alpha   90.00
_cell.angle_beta   90.00
_cell.angle_gamma   90.00
#
_symmetry.space_group_name_H-M   'P 1'
#
loop_
_entity.id
_entity.type
_entity.pdbx_description
1 polymer ?
#
loop_
_entity_poly.entity_id
_entity_poly.type
_entity_poly.pdbx_seq_one_letter_code
_entity_poly.pdbx_strand_id
1 'polypeptide(L)'
;MKLLLLFLLPLATSFTLLPSTSVSTSTALNATPINRKAFLKNTIAFTGAAVTIGPNAAFAKFGASIYPSPSDAQIDTSILKSDAVQASLKEVKSYLSAVQGLSKELDGNSQADLIPSIRRNFEFSSVRNNLNTITTVFDDETQRSTDRVNRIIIQDITELEASSKIKEGIPRSDIRLGNVRSKLGKLEKAFSELLEFTV
;
A
#
# COMPACT_ATOMS: atom_id res chain seq x y z
N MET A 1 35.17 -0.41 55.18
CA MET A 1 36.18 -1.41 54.74
C MET A 1 35.92 -1.65 53.26
N LYS A 2 36.84 -1.28 52.37
CA LYS A 2 37.74 -2.21 51.66
C LYS A 2 36.91 -3.33 50.99
N LEU A 3 36.92 -3.54 49.67
CA LEU A 3 38.12 -3.69 48.85
C LEU A 3 37.75 -3.99 47.37
N LEU A 4 38.59 -3.49 46.45
CA LEU A 4 39.05 -4.06 45.15
C LEU A 4 38.00 -4.51 44.10
N LEU A 5 37.89 -3.89 42.92
CA LEU A 5 38.79 -3.87 41.73
C LEU A 5 38.69 -5.11 40.80
N LEU A 6 38.57 -4.77 39.52
CA LEU A 6 39.42 -5.17 38.38
C LEU A 6 38.84 -6.06 37.28
N PHE A 7 39.11 -5.56 36.06
CA PHE A 7 39.23 -6.19 34.75
C PHE A 7 37.95 -6.42 33.92
N LEU A 8 37.76 -5.54 32.93
CA LEU A 8 37.26 -5.96 31.63
C LEU A 8 38.09 -5.26 30.52
N LEU A 9 38.84 -6.04 29.74
CA LEU A 9 39.55 -5.61 28.54
C LEU A 9 38.56 -5.29 27.40
N PRO A 10 38.84 -4.30 26.53
CA PRO A 10 38.22 -4.22 25.21
C PRO A 10 39.08 -5.00 24.18
N LEU A 11 38.54 -6.08 23.63
CA LEU A 11 39.11 -6.76 22.46
C LEU A 11 38.61 -6.04 21.20
N ALA A 12 39.51 -5.26 20.59
CA ALA A 12 39.29 -4.65 19.28
C ALA A 12 39.17 -5.74 18.20
N THR A 13 38.01 -5.78 17.52
CA THR A 13 37.82 -6.56 16.29
C THR A 13 37.78 -5.59 15.12
N SER A 14 38.87 -5.55 14.38
CA SER A 14 39.01 -4.78 13.15
C SER A 14 38.19 -5.43 12.04
N PHE A 15 37.09 -4.81 11.62
CA PHE A 15 36.42 -5.13 10.37
C PHE A 15 37.21 -4.52 9.21
N THR A 16 37.87 -5.34 8.41
CA THR A 16 38.44 -4.92 7.12
C THR A 16 37.34 -4.91 6.06
N LEU A 17 37.06 -3.72 5.53
CA LEU A 17 36.16 -3.50 4.39
C LEU A 17 36.84 -3.97 3.10
N LEU A 18 36.23 -4.93 2.41
CA LEU A 18 36.63 -5.37 1.08
C LEU A 18 36.08 -4.39 0.03
N PRO A 19 36.88 -3.91 -0.94
CA PRO A 19 36.38 -3.04 -2.00
C PRO A 19 35.49 -3.81 -2.98
N SER A 20 34.26 -3.34 -3.15
CA SER A 20 33.33 -3.75 -4.19
C SER A 20 33.83 -3.27 -5.56
N THR A 21 34.13 -4.19 -6.46
CA THR A 21 34.41 -3.89 -7.87
C THR A 21 33.09 -3.58 -8.58
N SER A 22 32.82 -2.30 -8.81
CA SER A 22 31.71 -1.87 -9.65
C SER A 22 32.05 -2.08 -11.13
N VAL A 23 31.40 -3.06 -11.76
CA VAL A 23 31.41 -3.22 -13.21
C VAL A 23 30.33 -2.30 -13.79
N SER A 24 30.70 -1.08 -14.14
CA SER A 24 29.84 -0.19 -14.92
C SER A 24 29.76 -0.68 -16.37
N THR A 25 28.71 -1.42 -16.70
CA THR A 25 28.34 -1.68 -18.10
C THR A 25 27.56 -0.48 -18.63
N SER A 26 28.27 0.50 -19.19
CA SER A 26 27.66 1.61 -19.93
C SER A 26 27.03 1.09 -21.22
N THR A 27 25.74 0.80 -21.20
CA THR A 27 24.93 0.70 -22.41
C THR A 27 24.52 2.11 -22.82
N ALA A 28 25.27 2.71 -23.75
CA ALA A 28 24.88 3.97 -24.37
C ALA A 28 23.65 3.74 -25.26
N LEU A 29 22.47 4.07 -24.74
CA LEU A 29 21.26 4.25 -25.56
C LEU A 29 21.46 5.50 -26.42
N ASN A 30 21.91 5.31 -27.65
CA ASN A 30 21.79 6.32 -28.70
C ASN A 30 20.30 6.51 -29.01
N ALA A 31 19.62 7.37 -28.26
CA ALA A 31 18.29 7.84 -28.60
C ALA A 31 18.42 8.85 -29.74
N THR A 32 18.15 8.41 -30.97
CA THR A 32 17.81 9.35 -32.04
C THR A 32 16.55 10.10 -31.61
N PRO A 33 16.51 11.44 -31.72
CA PRO A 33 15.34 12.21 -31.30
C PRO A 33 14.16 11.88 -32.22
N ILE A 34 13.30 10.98 -31.77
CA ILE A 34 12.05 10.66 -32.46
C ILE A 34 11.17 11.91 -32.37
N ASN A 35 11.14 12.65 -33.47
CA ASN A 35 10.28 13.80 -33.62
C ASN A 35 8.84 13.29 -33.59
N ARG A 36 8.08 13.59 -32.51
CA ARG A 36 6.71 13.09 -32.30
C ARG A 36 5.79 13.35 -33.50
N LYS A 37 6.06 14.42 -34.27
CA LYS A 37 5.34 14.75 -35.50
C LYS A 37 5.68 13.85 -36.69
N ALA A 38 6.91 13.32 -36.74
CA ALA A 38 7.32 12.34 -37.75
C ALA A 38 6.70 10.96 -37.48
N PHE A 39 6.57 10.56 -36.21
CA PHE A 39 5.87 9.32 -35.84
C PHE A 39 4.38 9.31 -36.28
N LEU A 40 3.69 10.44 -36.10
CA LEU A 40 2.30 10.62 -36.54
C LEU A 40 2.15 10.68 -38.07
N LYS A 41 3.18 11.14 -38.80
CA LYS A 41 3.16 11.11 -40.27
C LYS A 41 3.47 9.72 -40.83
N ASN A 42 4.36 8.96 -40.21
CA ASN A 42 4.69 7.59 -40.64
C ASN A 42 3.56 6.57 -40.38
N THR A 43 2.59 6.89 -39.53
CA THR A 43 1.43 6.02 -39.27
C THR A 43 0.37 6.07 -40.38
N ILE A 44 0.47 7.03 -41.31
CA ILE A 44 -0.50 7.19 -42.41
C ILE A 44 -0.02 6.51 -43.70
N ALA A 45 1.23 6.04 -43.76
CA ALA A 45 1.84 5.44 -44.96
C ALA A 45 2.23 3.96 -44.78
N PHE A 46 1.48 3.20 -43.98
CA PHE A 46 1.61 1.73 -43.89
C PHE A 46 0.33 1.05 -44.41
N THR A 47 0.03 1.27 -45.67
CA THR A 47 -0.92 0.46 -46.45
C THR A 47 -0.21 -0.85 -46.82
N GLY A 48 -0.57 -1.98 -46.21
CA GLY A 48 -0.11 -3.29 -46.69
C GLY A 48 0.19 -4.39 -45.68
N ALA A 49 -0.29 -4.30 -44.44
CA ALA A 49 -0.59 -5.46 -43.58
C ALA A 49 -1.40 -4.91 -42.42
N ALA A 50 -2.72 -5.12 -42.46
CA ALA A 50 -3.59 -4.76 -41.36
C ALA A 50 -3.32 -5.71 -40.18
N VAL A 51 -2.28 -5.42 -39.39
CA VAL A 51 -2.28 -5.86 -37.99
C VAL A 51 -3.32 -4.99 -37.31
N THR A 52 -4.55 -5.49 -37.32
CA THR A 52 -5.62 -4.96 -36.48
C THR A 52 -5.19 -5.16 -35.04
N ILE A 53 -4.55 -4.15 -34.44
CA ILE A 53 -4.53 -3.98 -32.98
C ILE A 53 -5.92 -3.46 -32.59
N GLY A 54 -6.94 -4.25 -32.89
CA GLY A 54 -8.24 -4.13 -32.27
C GLY A 54 -8.19 -4.83 -30.91
N PRO A 55 -9.16 -4.58 -30.02
CA PRO A 55 -9.28 -5.30 -28.76
C PRO A 55 -9.51 -6.79 -29.05
N ASN A 56 -8.42 -7.55 -29.14
CA ASN A 56 -8.46 -9.00 -29.20
C ASN A 56 -8.87 -9.52 -27.82
N ALA A 57 -9.81 -10.47 -27.76
CA ALA A 57 -10.23 -11.14 -26.53
C ALA A 57 -9.07 -11.79 -25.74
N ALA A 58 -7.93 -12.05 -26.37
CA ALA A 58 -6.69 -12.45 -25.72
C ALA A 58 -6.04 -11.33 -24.87
N PHE A 59 -6.21 -10.05 -25.25
CA PHE A 59 -5.85 -8.89 -24.42
C PHE A 59 -6.92 -8.55 -23.38
N ALA A 60 -8.18 -8.96 -23.58
CA ALA A 60 -9.23 -8.82 -22.55
C ALA A 60 -8.97 -9.70 -21.32
N LYS A 61 -8.16 -10.76 -21.45
CA LYS A 61 -7.68 -11.57 -20.30
C LYS A 61 -6.50 -10.93 -19.54
N PHE A 62 -5.94 -9.82 -20.01
CA PHE A 62 -4.90 -9.08 -19.29
C PHE A 62 -5.48 -8.25 -18.12
N GLY A 63 -6.81 -8.27 -17.92
CA GLY A 63 -7.51 -7.55 -16.85
C GLY A 63 -8.30 -8.44 -15.89
N ALA A 64 -8.30 -9.77 -16.05
CA ALA A 64 -8.88 -10.66 -15.04
C ALA A 64 -7.91 -10.68 -13.85
N SER A 65 -8.40 -10.25 -12.69
CA SER A 65 -7.64 -10.38 -11.44
C SER A 65 -7.26 -11.85 -11.27
N ILE A 66 -5.95 -12.14 -11.21
CA ILE A 66 -5.45 -13.48 -10.90
C ILE A 66 -5.73 -13.90 -9.46
N TYR A 67 -6.23 -12.96 -8.66
CA TYR A 67 -6.56 -13.13 -7.25
C TYR A 67 -8.06 -13.44 -7.10
N PRO A 68 -8.44 -14.45 -6.29
CA PRO A 68 -9.84 -14.75 -6.02
C PRO A 68 -10.58 -13.52 -5.49
N SER A 69 -11.86 -13.46 -5.84
CA SER A 69 -12.78 -12.44 -5.35
C SER A 69 -13.29 -12.80 -3.95
N PRO A 70 -13.84 -11.84 -3.17
CA PRO A 70 -14.44 -12.16 -1.88
C PRO A 70 -15.51 -13.26 -1.94
N SER A 71 -16.27 -13.36 -3.03
CA SER A 71 -17.28 -14.40 -3.20
C SER A 71 -16.70 -15.80 -3.46
N ASP A 72 -15.45 -15.89 -3.91
CA ASP A 72 -14.76 -17.16 -4.16
C ASP A 72 -13.83 -17.54 -2.99
N ALA A 73 -13.86 -16.76 -1.90
CA ALA A 73 -12.99 -16.92 -0.76
C ALA A 73 -13.27 -18.23 0.00
N GLN A 74 -12.21 -18.97 0.32
CA GLN A 74 -12.31 -20.12 1.22
C GLN A 74 -11.89 -19.72 2.62
N ILE A 75 -12.78 -20.00 3.58
CA ILE A 75 -12.70 -19.51 4.95
C ILE A 75 -12.75 -20.69 5.91
N ASP A 76 -11.74 -20.82 6.77
CA ASP A 76 -11.78 -21.76 7.89
C ASP A 76 -12.71 -21.22 8.98
N THR A 77 -13.96 -21.68 8.97
CA THR A 77 -14.98 -21.24 9.94
C THR A 77 -14.65 -21.59 11.40
N SER A 78 -13.75 -22.54 11.65
CA SER A 78 -13.31 -22.89 13.00
C SER A 78 -12.33 -21.86 13.55
N ILE A 79 -11.36 -21.43 12.73
CA ILE A 79 -10.41 -20.37 13.05
C ILE A 79 -11.12 -19.01 13.08
N LEU A 80 -12.08 -18.78 12.18
CA LEU A 80 -12.87 -17.54 12.14
C LEU A 80 -13.56 -17.26 13.48
N LYS A 81 -14.07 -18.30 14.15
CA LYS A 81 -14.78 -18.19 15.43
C LYS A 81 -13.85 -18.02 16.63
N SER A 82 -12.54 -18.09 16.45
CA SER A 82 -11.59 -17.91 17.55
C SER A 82 -11.65 -16.49 18.11
N ASP A 83 -11.46 -16.36 19.42
CA ASP A 83 -11.52 -15.06 20.11
C ASP A 83 -10.50 -14.06 19.55
N ALA A 84 -9.30 -14.55 19.18
CA ALA A 84 -8.25 -13.73 18.60
C ALA A 84 -8.68 -13.12 17.25
N VAL A 85 -9.24 -13.93 16.35
CA VAL A 85 -9.71 -13.45 15.04
C VAL A 85 -10.91 -12.52 15.20
N GLN A 86 -11.87 -12.85 16.08
CA GLN A 86 -13.03 -12.00 16.35
C GLN A 86 -12.62 -10.64 16.94
N ALA A 87 -11.62 -10.62 17.83
CA ALA A 87 -11.05 -9.38 18.34
C ALA A 87 -10.40 -8.56 17.22
N SER A 88 -9.58 -9.17 16.37
CA SER A 88 -8.97 -8.47 15.24
C SER A 88 -9.99 -7.98 14.22
N LEU A 89 -11.07 -8.73 13.94
CA LEU A 89 -12.17 -8.29 13.07
C LEU A 89 -12.88 -7.07 13.64
N LYS A 90 -13.09 -7.04 14.96
CA LYS A 90 -13.67 -5.87 15.62
C LYS A 90 -12.77 -4.64 15.47
N GLU A 91 -11.45 -4.81 15.64
CA GLU A 91 -10.50 -3.71 15.42
C GLU A 91 -10.47 -3.24 13.96
N VAL A 92 -10.52 -4.14 12.97
CA VAL A 92 -10.61 -3.75 11.56
C VAL A 92 -11.88 -2.97 11.24
N LYS A 93 -13.03 -3.36 11.82
CA LYS A 93 -14.27 -2.58 11.73
C LYS A 93 -14.15 -1.20 12.40
N SER A 94 -13.40 -1.12 13.50
CA SER A 94 -13.08 0.14 14.17
C SER A 94 -12.20 1.03 13.28
N TYR A 95 -11.18 0.47 12.62
CA TYR A 95 -10.35 1.19 11.66
C TYR A 95 -11.16 1.76 10.49
N LEU A 96 -12.07 0.95 9.91
CA LEU A 96 -13.00 1.43 8.88
C LEU A 96 -13.83 2.62 9.39
N SER A 97 -14.41 2.48 10.59
CA SER A 97 -15.20 3.54 11.22
C SER A 97 -14.36 4.80 11.48
N ALA A 98 -13.08 4.65 11.81
CA ALA A 98 -12.15 5.76 12.00
C ALA A 98 -11.87 6.50 10.67
N VAL A 99 -11.71 5.80 9.55
CA VAL A 99 -11.54 6.42 8.22
C VAL A 99 -12.79 7.22 7.84
N GLN A 100 -13.97 6.67 8.09
CA GLN A 100 -15.24 7.37 7.87
C GLN A 100 -15.38 8.60 8.77
N GLY A 101 -14.92 8.49 10.03
CA GLY A 101 -14.84 9.62 10.97
C GLY A 101 -13.94 10.74 10.46
N LEU A 102 -12.74 10.41 9.97
CA LEU A 102 -11.81 11.39 9.38
C LEU A 102 -12.40 12.07 8.14
N SER A 103 -13.12 11.31 7.31
CA SER A 103 -13.80 11.86 6.13
C SER A 103 -14.86 12.89 6.52
N LYS A 104 -15.70 12.55 7.52
CA LYS A 104 -16.70 13.47 8.08
C LYS A 104 -16.08 14.70 8.73
N GLU A 105 -14.97 14.54 9.45
CA GLU A 105 -14.22 15.65 10.05
C GLU A 105 -13.72 16.61 8.97
N LEU A 106 -13.19 16.07 7.87
CA LEU A 106 -12.68 16.86 6.76
C LEU A 106 -13.79 17.55 5.94
N ASP A 107 -14.98 16.95 5.88
CA ASP A 107 -16.14 17.55 5.23
C ASP A 107 -16.77 18.66 6.07
N GLY A 108 -16.75 18.53 7.40
CA GLY A 108 -17.12 19.60 8.32
C GLY A 108 -16.10 20.73 8.39
N ASN A 109 -14.81 20.42 8.22
CA ASN A 109 -13.72 21.38 8.25
C ASN A 109 -12.60 21.01 7.26
N SER A 110 -12.53 21.72 6.14
CA SER A 110 -11.50 21.51 5.11
C SER A 110 -10.06 21.73 5.59
N GLN A 111 -9.88 22.43 6.71
CA GLN A 111 -8.60 22.73 7.35
C GLN A 111 -8.35 21.88 8.60
N ALA A 112 -9.13 20.82 8.83
CA ALA A 112 -8.93 19.92 9.96
C ALA A 112 -7.51 19.32 9.96
N ASP A 113 -6.89 19.30 11.14
CA ASP A 113 -5.63 18.61 11.38
C ASP A 113 -5.91 17.14 11.71
N LEU A 114 -5.74 16.29 10.70
CA LEU A 114 -6.04 14.87 10.79
C LEU A 114 -4.88 14.08 11.41
N ILE A 115 -3.66 14.64 11.50
CA ILE A 115 -2.46 13.88 11.90
C ILE A 115 -2.58 13.25 13.28
N PRO A 116 -3.06 13.97 14.33
CA PRO A 116 -3.23 13.36 15.65
C PRO A 116 -4.22 12.19 15.65
N SER A 117 -5.33 12.33 14.92
CA SER A 117 -6.34 11.28 14.79
C SER A 117 -5.83 10.08 13.98
N ILE A 118 -5.10 10.30 12.89
CA ILE A 118 -4.49 9.24 12.09
C ILE A 118 -3.53 8.41 12.95
N ARG A 119 -2.59 9.06 13.66
CA ARG A 119 -1.58 8.36 14.48
C ARG A 119 -2.18 7.60 15.66
N ARG A 120 -3.25 8.14 16.25
CA ARG A 120 -3.97 7.50 17.35
C ARG A 120 -4.75 6.27 16.91
N ASN A 121 -5.40 6.33 15.76
CA ASN A 121 -6.29 5.27 15.29
C ASN A 121 -5.55 4.19 14.47
N PHE A 122 -4.46 4.55 13.80
CA PHE A 122 -3.72 3.65 12.90
C PHE A 122 -2.28 3.42 13.37
N GLU A 123 -2.13 2.88 14.59
CA GLU A 123 -0.82 2.46 15.08
C GLU A 123 -0.34 1.25 14.25
N PHE A 124 0.83 1.40 13.61
CA PHE A 124 1.29 0.50 12.55
C PHE A 124 1.48 -0.95 13.01
N SER A 125 1.99 -1.15 14.23
CA SER A 125 2.16 -2.49 14.80
C SER A 125 0.81 -3.16 15.01
N SER A 126 -0.12 -2.47 15.64
CA SER A 126 -1.47 -2.96 15.93
C SER A 126 -2.26 -3.26 14.65
N VAL A 127 -2.25 -2.34 13.68
CA VAL A 127 -2.92 -2.56 12.38
C VAL A 127 -2.35 -3.80 11.72
N ARG A 128 -1.02 -3.90 11.58
CA ARG A 128 -0.39 -5.04 10.92
C ARG A 128 -0.69 -6.36 11.63
N ASN A 129 -0.63 -6.38 12.95
CA ASN A 129 -0.93 -7.59 13.74
C ASN A 129 -2.37 -8.03 13.52
N ASN A 130 -3.34 -7.11 13.59
CA ASN A 130 -4.74 -7.43 13.36
C ASN A 130 -5.03 -7.92 11.94
N LEU A 131 -4.43 -7.28 10.94
CA LEU A 131 -4.54 -7.69 9.54
C LEU A 131 -3.96 -9.10 9.32
N ASN A 132 -2.79 -9.39 9.88
CA ASN A 132 -2.17 -10.72 9.77
C ASN A 132 -2.95 -11.80 10.53
N THR A 133 -3.55 -11.48 11.68
CA THR A 133 -4.38 -12.43 12.42
C THR A 133 -5.60 -12.83 11.60
N ILE A 134 -6.26 -11.88 10.93
CA ILE A 134 -7.44 -12.18 10.08
C ILE A 134 -7.04 -13.04 8.88
N THR A 135 -5.86 -12.84 8.29
CA THR A 135 -5.46 -13.63 7.12
C THR A 135 -5.21 -15.10 7.42
N THR A 136 -4.98 -15.49 8.69
CA THR A 136 -4.82 -16.90 9.08
C THR A 136 -6.06 -17.76 8.84
N VAL A 137 -7.22 -17.13 8.64
CA VAL A 137 -8.50 -17.81 8.41
C VAL A 137 -8.62 -18.32 6.98
N PHE A 138 -7.89 -17.72 6.04
CA PHE A 138 -8.06 -17.96 4.62
C PHE A 138 -7.19 -19.12 4.13
N ASP A 139 -7.61 -19.76 3.04
CA ASP A 139 -6.74 -20.68 2.29
C ASP A 139 -5.63 -19.96 1.52
N ASP A 140 -4.61 -20.68 1.05
CA ASP A 140 -3.42 -20.10 0.42
C ASP A 140 -3.73 -19.14 -0.75
N GLU A 141 -4.77 -19.43 -1.54
CA GLU A 141 -5.14 -18.61 -2.69
C GLU A 141 -5.88 -17.34 -2.28
N THR A 142 -6.81 -17.44 -1.31
CA THR A 142 -7.49 -16.27 -0.73
C THR A 142 -6.49 -15.40 0.06
N GLN A 143 -5.55 -16.01 0.78
CA GLN A 143 -4.48 -15.32 1.51
C GLN A 143 -3.67 -14.40 0.59
N ARG A 144 -3.33 -14.82 -0.64
CA ARG A 144 -2.63 -13.97 -1.61
C ARG A 144 -3.40 -12.69 -1.94
N SER A 145 -4.72 -12.80 -2.03
CA SER A 145 -5.62 -11.66 -2.29
C SER A 145 -5.65 -10.71 -1.11
N THR A 146 -5.85 -11.25 0.09
CA THR A 146 -5.94 -10.45 1.31
C THR A 146 -4.60 -9.83 1.68
N ASP A 147 -3.48 -10.50 1.41
CA ASP A 147 -2.13 -9.95 1.60
C ASP A 147 -1.83 -8.77 0.68
N ARG A 148 -2.39 -8.78 -0.54
CA ARG A 148 -2.35 -7.62 -1.43
C ARG A 148 -3.12 -6.45 -0.81
N VAL A 149 -4.35 -6.71 -0.33
CA VAL A 149 -5.19 -5.69 0.31
C VAL A 149 -4.52 -5.14 1.57
N ASN A 150 -3.95 -6.00 2.41
CA ASN A 150 -3.20 -5.62 3.61
C ASN A 150 -2.03 -4.68 3.27
N ARG A 151 -1.27 -5.00 2.22
CA ARG A 151 -0.17 -4.12 1.75
C ARG A 151 -0.69 -2.76 1.29
N ILE A 152 -1.81 -2.72 0.56
CA ILE A 152 -2.45 -1.48 0.12
C ILE A 152 -2.88 -0.65 1.34
N ILE A 153 -3.56 -1.24 2.31
CA ILE A 153 -4.00 -0.56 3.55
C ILE A 153 -2.81 0.11 4.25
N ILE A 154 -1.73 -0.65 4.45
CA ILE A 154 -0.53 -0.18 5.14
C ILE A 154 0.15 0.98 4.38
N GLN A 155 0.25 0.87 3.05
CA GLN A 155 0.78 1.94 2.21
C GLN A 155 -0.11 3.18 2.25
N ASP A 156 -1.43 3.01 2.11
CA ASP A 156 -2.39 4.11 2.06
C ASP A 156 -2.47 4.87 3.40
N ILE A 157 -2.34 4.20 4.55
CA ILE A 157 -2.21 4.86 5.86
C ILE A 157 -0.98 5.78 5.88
N THR A 158 0.17 5.28 5.42
CA THR A 158 1.43 6.04 5.39
C THR A 158 1.32 7.26 4.46
N GLU A 159 0.74 7.05 3.27
CA GLU A 159 0.54 8.13 2.30
C GLU A 159 -0.53 9.14 2.76
N LEU A 160 -1.56 8.69 3.49
CA LEU A 160 -2.58 9.55 4.08
C LEU A 160 -1.95 10.47 5.12
N GLU A 161 -1.11 9.95 6.03
CA GLU A 161 -0.39 10.77 7.00
C GLU A 161 0.48 11.81 6.28
N ALA A 162 1.27 11.40 5.28
CA ALA A 162 2.14 12.31 4.54
C ALA A 162 1.35 13.43 3.83
N SER A 163 0.21 13.10 3.21
CA SER A 163 -0.62 14.06 2.48
C SER A 163 -1.42 15.00 3.39
N SER A 164 -1.74 14.56 4.61
CA SER A 164 -2.58 15.30 5.57
C SER A 164 -1.84 16.44 6.27
N LYS A 165 -0.50 16.44 6.27
CA LYS A 165 0.35 17.46 6.93
C LYS A 165 0.01 18.87 6.46
N ILE A 166 -0.50 19.73 7.33
CA ILE A 166 -0.71 21.15 7.04
C ILE A 166 0.59 21.91 7.34
N LYS A 167 0.97 22.87 6.49
CA LYS A 167 2.11 23.76 6.77
C LYS A 167 1.60 24.91 7.63
N GLU A 168 2.35 25.28 8.67
CA GLU A 168 1.98 26.38 9.55
C GLU A 168 1.75 27.67 8.74
N GLY A 169 0.65 28.36 9.03
CA GLY A 169 0.27 29.61 8.36
C GLY A 169 -0.15 29.48 6.90
N ILE A 170 -0.17 28.28 6.30
CA ILE A 170 -0.57 28.07 4.90
C ILE A 170 -1.83 27.21 4.85
N PRO A 171 -2.97 27.76 4.40
CA PRO A 171 -4.19 26.97 4.26
C PRO A 171 -4.02 25.87 3.21
N ARG A 172 -4.67 24.74 3.44
CA ARG A 172 -4.77 23.63 2.50
C ARG A 172 -5.52 24.09 1.25
N SER A 173 -4.92 23.89 0.07
CA SER A 173 -5.56 24.17 -1.22
C SER A 173 -6.56 23.08 -1.60
N ASP A 174 -7.47 23.40 -2.53
CA ASP A 174 -8.49 22.46 -3.01
C ASP A 174 -7.89 21.19 -3.62
N ILE A 175 -6.76 21.29 -4.32
CA ILE A 175 -6.05 20.14 -4.88
C ILE A 175 -5.56 19.22 -3.75
N ARG A 176 -4.97 19.80 -2.70
CA ARG A 176 -4.49 19.01 -1.55
C ARG A 176 -5.65 18.39 -0.78
N LEU A 177 -6.74 19.12 -0.62
CA LEU A 177 -7.97 18.63 -0.01
C LEU A 177 -8.56 17.45 -0.81
N GLY A 178 -8.63 17.57 -2.14
CA GLY A 178 -9.06 16.49 -3.02
C GLY A 178 -8.16 15.26 -2.93
N ASN A 179 -6.85 15.44 -2.82
CA ASN A 179 -5.90 14.34 -2.63
C ASN A 179 -6.12 13.60 -1.30
N VAL A 180 -6.33 14.33 -0.19
CA VAL A 180 -6.61 13.71 1.11
C VAL A 180 -7.95 12.95 1.06
N ARG A 181 -9.00 13.54 0.49
CA ARG A 181 -10.30 12.87 0.30
C ARG A 181 -10.18 11.61 -0.54
N SER A 182 -9.44 11.66 -1.65
CA SER A 182 -9.21 10.49 -2.50
C SER A 182 -8.49 9.38 -1.75
N LYS A 183 -7.50 9.70 -0.92
CA LYS A 183 -6.80 8.70 -0.09
C LYS A 183 -7.70 8.11 0.99
N LEU A 184 -8.50 8.93 1.67
CA LEU A 184 -9.50 8.43 2.62
C LEU A 184 -10.49 7.46 1.95
N GLY A 185 -11.01 7.81 0.77
CA GLY A 185 -11.92 6.92 0.03
C GLY A 185 -11.27 5.63 -0.45
N LYS A 186 -9.99 5.66 -0.85
CA LYS A 186 -9.23 4.43 -1.18
C LYS A 186 -9.02 3.54 0.04
N LEU A 187 -8.66 4.13 1.18
CA LEU A 187 -8.45 3.41 2.42
C LEU A 187 -9.75 2.80 2.95
N GLU A 188 -10.86 3.55 2.88
CA GLU A 188 -12.19 3.04 3.22
C GLU A 188 -12.58 1.85 2.34
N LYS A 189 -12.36 1.96 1.03
CA LYS A 189 -12.59 0.86 0.09
C LYS A 189 -11.74 -0.36 0.41
N ALA A 190 -10.45 -0.17 0.72
CA ALA A 190 -9.55 -1.28 1.02
C ALA A 190 -9.94 -2.03 2.31
N PHE A 191 -10.33 -1.31 3.37
CA PHE A 191 -10.87 -1.94 4.58
C PHE A 191 -12.21 -2.64 4.32
N SER A 192 -13.08 -2.06 3.51
CA SER A 192 -14.37 -2.67 3.14
C SER A 192 -14.15 -3.94 2.33
N GLU A 193 -13.27 -3.91 1.34
CA GLU A 193 -12.87 -5.07 0.52
C GLU A 193 -12.33 -6.20 1.41
N LEU A 194 -11.45 -5.89 2.36
CA LEU A 194 -10.95 -6.91 3.31
C LEU A 194 -12.08 -7.53 4.13
N LEU A 195 -13.04 -6.72 4.60
CA LEU A 195 -14.17 -7.22 5.39
C LEU A 195 -15.13 -8.07 4.55
N GLU A 196 -15.27 -7.81 3.26
CA GLU A 196 -16.07 -8.63 2.34
C GLU A 196 -15.56 -10.08 2.26
N PHE A 197 -14.25 -10.33 2.43
CA PHE A 197 -13.70 -11.69 2.52
C PHE A 197 -14.14 -12.44 3.78
N THR A 198 -14.72 -11.76 4.77
CA THR A 198 -15.02 -12.32 6.11
C THR A 198 -16.52 -12.53 6.36
N VAL A 199 -17.35 -12.26 5.34
CA VAL A 199 -18.83 -12.34 5.40
C VAL A 199 -19.34 -13.71 4.96
#